data_AF-A0ABD3M152-F1
#
_entry.id   AF-A0ABD3M152-F1
#
_cell.length_a   1.000
_cell.length_b   1.000
_cell.length_c   1.000
_cell.angle_alpha   90.00
_cell.angle_beta   90.00
_cell.angle_gamma   90.00
#
_symmetry.space_group_name_H-M   'P 1'
#
loop_
_entity.id
_entity.type
_entity.pdbx_description
1 polymer ?
#
loop_
_entity_poly.entity_id
_entity_poly.type
_entity_poly.pdbx_seq_one_letter_code
_entity_poly.pdbx_strand_id
1 'polypeptide(L)'
;MCTSRCQRTVRGAQRAQTTPQPDDDDDDDGDSRRPANNMLLQLFILANTFTCISSFSLQGFAVPKCKQCRFCHARGIRSRRFSTGTTYGYGGEARTTPSFTLNYDGKTYTDCSPPLMVPLSALPLLLLQSATPIISREDCALLSRYFEHLTGKCSNASSLGKSERTTAESLLQNVHNVIDTVTNCPRHDGEMQLPRYVRYETTILDTMKLKQNPKMLESVLFPDGLHVDTNNGKLFRHITAILYLTDNHEVGSSLESDGVSGGGTSFPLAVPVGRERVLNNKLRDAAKMLLNLGIHHTKGDIDENDTSGGRIVENAALSVFFRDEQQNEFNGLKQQCNFIESNSEGVRVMPEAGKLIYFHNVDDDGLPDPLSFHGGEELVTLTPYRVFADPSLMVAKATKCILVFFKEIPLESFVADGSLGFAKQAAKSRSWTKKMYY
;
A
#
# COMPACT_ATOMS: atom_id res chain seq x y z
N MET A 1 -18.72 2.05 -19.16
CA MET A 1 -18.15 3.24 -19.83
C MET A 1 -17.49 4.11 -18.77
N CYS A 2 -16.36 4.74 -19.13
CA CYS A 2 -15.36 5.46 -18.30
C CYS A 2 -14.25 4.61 -17.65
N THR A 3 -13.19 4.36 -18.43
CA THR A 3 -11.81 4.28 -17.94
C THR A 3 -10.97 5.23 -18.80
N SER A 4 -10.49 6.34 -18.22
CA SER A 4 -9.53 7.24 -18.86
C SER A 4 -8.11 6.77 -18.56
N ARG A 5 -7.52 6.02 -19.48
CA ARG A 5 -6.06 5.89 -19.60
C ARG A 5 -5.54 7.04 -20.44
N CYS A 6 -4.73 7.91 -19.84
CA CYS A 6 -3.90 8.85 -20.57
C CYS A 6 -2.72 8.06 -21.17
N GLN A 7 -2.76 7.78 -22.47
CA GLN A 7 -1.59 7.35 -23.23
C GLN A 7 -1.18 8.50 -24.16
N ARG A 8 0.03 9.01 -23.97
CA ARG A 8 0.66 10.03 -24.81
C ARG A 8 1.41 9.31 -25.93
N THR A 9 0.87 9.34 -27.14
CA THR A 9 1.52 8.81 -28.34
C THR A 9 2.38 9.93 -28.95
N VAL A 10 3.70 9.82 -28.86
CA VAL A 10 4.62 10.66 -29.65
C VAL A 10 4.89 9.94 -30.97
N ARG A 11 4.27 10.41 -32.06
CA ARG A 11 4.66 10.04 -33.43
C ARG A 11 5.37 11.24 -34.05
N GLY A 12 6.69 11.11 -34.23
CA GLY A 12 7.46 11.97 -35.11
C GLY A 12 7.25 11.57 -36.57
N ALA A 13 7.02 12.56 -37.42
CA ALA A 13 7.20 12.45 -38.86
C ALA A 13 7.74 13.80 -39.37
N GLN A 14 8.96 13.78 -39.89
CA GLN A 14 9.57 14.89 -40.65
C GLN A 14 9.85 14.41 -42.07
N ARG A 15 9.36 15.17 -43.05
CA ARG A 15 9.96 15.56 -44.36
C ARG A 15 8.85 16.25 -45.17
N ALA A 16 8.85 17.57 -45.32
CA ALA A 16 9.65 18.44 -46.21
C ALA A 16 8.98 18.65 -47.58
N GLN A 17 8.48 19.89 -47.84
CA GLN A 17 8.72 20.68 -49.06
C GLN A 17 8.02 22.07 -49.03
N THR A 18 8.88 23.12 -49.11
CA THR A 18 8.82 24.37 -49.93
C THR A 18 7.57 25.30 -49.99
N THR A 19 7.72 26.49 -49.37
CA THR A 19 7.55 27.93 -49.85
C THR A 19 6.46 28.34 -50.87
N PRO A 20 6.06 29.64 -51.00
CA PRO A 20 6.37 30.86 -50.21
C PRO A 20 5.14 31.74 -49.81
N GLN A 21 5.43 32.78 -49.01
CA GLN A 21 4.64 33.98 -48.65
C GLN A 21 3.92 34.69 -49.83
N PRO A 22 2.86 35.50 -49.63
CA PRO A 22 2.98 36.80 -48.93
C PRO A 22 1.81 37.23 -48.02
N ASP A 23 2.18 38.21 -47.18
CA ASP A 23 1.44 39.33 -46.55
C ASP A 23 -0.09 39.40 -46.74
N ASP A 24 -0.81 39.58 -45.63
CA ASP A 24 -1.88 40.57 -45.51
C ASP A 24 -2.20 40.82 -44.02
N ASP A 25 -2.33 42.10 -43.69
CA ASP A 25 -2.83 42.66 -42.44
C ASP A 25 -4.29 42.23 -42.18
N ASP A 26 -4.66 42.00 -40.92
CA ASP A 26 -6.00 42.35 -40.42
C ASP A 26 -6.07 42.22 -38.89
N ASP A 27 -6.61 43.26 -38.27
CA ASP A 27 -6.99 43.39 -36.87
C ASP A 27 -7.99 42.30 -36.44
N ASP A 28 -7.81 41.69 -35.27
CA ASP A 28 -8.92 41.01 -34.59
C ASP A 28 -8.81 41.06 -33.05
N ASP A 29 -9.70 41.88 -32.47
CA ASP A 29 -10.01 42.00 -31.05
C ASP A 29 -10.75 40.76 -30.54
N GLY A 30 -10.00 39.76 -30.04
CA GLY A 30 -10.55 38.50 -29.55
C GLY A 30 -10.60 38.36 -28.02
N ASP A 31 -11.49 39.11 -27.35
CA ASP A 31 -11.86 38.97 -25.93
C ASP A 31 -12.29 37.53 -25.59
N SER A 32 -11.34 36.73 -25.07
CA SER A 32 -11.59 35.35 -24.63
C SER A 32 -11.70 35.30 -23.11
N ARG A 33 -12.83 35.79 -22.59
CA ARG A 33 -13.35 35.47 -21.26
C ARG A 33 -13.43 33.95 -21.08
N ARG A 34 -12.50 33.36 -20.35
CA ARG A 34 -12.65 32.00 -19.81
C ARG A 34 -13.51 32.06 -18.54
N PRO A 35 -14.60 31.28 -18.43
CA PRO A 35 -15.35 31.20 -17.18
C PRO A 35 -14.55 30.39 -16.15
N ALA A 36 -14.24 31.03 -15.02
CA ALA A 36 -13.82 30.37 -13.81
C ALA A 36 -15.00 29.53 -13.28
N ASN A 37 -15.04 28.25 -13.65
CA ASN A 37 -16.05 27.31 -13.15
C ASN A 37 -15.57 26.61 -11.87
N ASN A 38 -16.26 26.92 -10.77
CA ASN A 38 -16.63 26.00 -9.69
C ASN A 38 -15.55 25.17 -8.97
N MET A 39 -14.50 25.81 -8.42
CA MET A 39 -13.73 25.23 -7.31
C MET A 39 -13.70 26.09 -6.03
N LEU A 40 -14.15 27.35 -6.09
CA LEU A 40 -14.06 28.26 -4.94
C LEU A 40 -15.11 28.02 -3.85
N LEU A 41 -16.23 27.35 -4.15
CA LEU A 41 -17.29 27.15 -3.17
C LEU A 41 -17.01 26.00 -2.17
N GLN A 42 -16.13 25.05 -2.50
CA GLN A 42 -15.75 23.96 -1.57
C GLN A 42 -14.56 24.30 -0.67
N LEU A 43 -13.70 25.25 -1.06
CA LEU A 43 -12.63 25.78 -0.21
C LEU A 43 -13.15 26.68 0.91
N PHE A 44 -14.28 27.36 0.71
CA PHE A 44 -14.86 28.26 1.72
C PHE A 44 -15.48 27.55 2.93
N ILE A 45 -15.95 26.29 2.77
CA ILE A 45 -16.53 25.50 3.86
C ILE A 45 -15.43 24.93 4.78
N LEU A 46 -14.25 24.62 4.22
CA LEU A 46 -13.11 24.09 4.98
C LEU A 46 -12.27 25.18 5.65
N ALA A 47 -12.12 26.38 5.07
CA ALA A 47 -11.30 27.44 5.68
C ALA A 47 -11.97 28.14 6.88
N ASN A 48 -13.31 28.24 6.92
CA ASN A 48 -14.03 28.96 7.97
C ASN A 48 -14.42 28.11 9.20
N THR A 49 -14.24 26.79 9.16
CA THR A 49 -14.53 25.91 10.30
C THR A 49 -13.33 25.68 11.23
N PHE A 50 -12.12 26.08 10.84
CA PHE A 50 -10.88 25.74 11.56
C PHE A 50 -10.26 26.86 12.42
N THR A 51 -10.85 28.05 12.51
CA THR A 51 -10.29 29.17 13.32
C THR A 51 -10.86 29.31 14.74
N CYS A 52 -11.82 28.49 15.16
CA CYS A 52 -12.48 28.67 16.47
C CYS A 52 -12.74 27.38 17.25
N ILE A 53 -11.70 26.58 17.57
CA ILE A 53 -11.80 25.65 18.71
C ILE A 53 -10.45 25.57 19.44
N SER A 54 -10.18 26.53 20.32
CA SER A 54 -9.24 26.34 21.42
C SER A 54 -10.03 26.20 22.72
N SER A 55 -9.66 25.20 23.51
CA SER A 55 -10.08 24.92 24.90
C SER A 55 -11.55 24.58 25.17
N PHE A 56 -11.85 23.28 25.30
CA PHE A 56 -12.92 22.82 26.19
C PHE A 56 -12.47 21.57 26.98
N SER A 57 -12.52 21.71 28.31
CA SER A 57 -12.31 20.65 29.30
C SER A 57 -13.66 19.97 29.57
N LEU A 58 -13.75 18.65 29.38
CA LEU A 58 -14.93 17.86 29.71
C LEU A 58 -14.71 17.08 31.00
N GLN A 59 -15.40 17.52 32.07
CA GLN A 59 -15.64 16.72 33.27
C GLN A 59 -16.86 15.80 33.05
N GLY A 60 -16.62 14.51 33.30
CA GLY A 60 -17.51 13.55 33.96
C GLY A 60 -18.96 13.38 33.48
N PHE A 61 -19.22 12.29 32.75
CA PHE A 61 -20.51 11.59 32.82
C PHE A 61 -20.31 10.08 32.88
N ALA A 62 -20.96 9.44 33.85
CA ALA A 62 -21.01 7.99 34.02
C ALA A 62 -22.12 7.39 33.13
N VAL A 63 -21.80 6.30 32.42
CA VAL A 63 -22.73 5.57 31.55
C VAL A 63 -23.20 4.28 32.26
N PRO A 64 -24.49 3.88 32.15
CA PRO A 64 -24.98 2.66 32.81
C PRO A 64 -24.46 1.39 32.14
N LYS A 65 -24.12 0.38 32.95
CA LYS A 65 -23.67 -0.94 32.49
C LYS A 65 -24.79 -1.70 31.79
N CYS A 66 -24.62 -1.98 30.50
CA CYS A 66 -25.45 -2.93 29.76
C CYS A 66 -25.14 -4.37 30.23
N LYS A 67 -26.13 -5.04 30.80
CA LYS A 67 -26.09 -6.47 31.17
C LYS A 67 -26.58 -7.32 29.99
N GLN A 68 -25.73 -7.61 29.01
CA GLN A 68 -25.77 -8.83 28.18
C GLN A 68 -24.79 -8.73 27.00
N CYS A 69 -23.56 -9.21 27.23
CA CYS A 69 -22.70 -9.75 26.17
C CYS A 69 -21.87 -10.88 26.80
N ARG A 70 -22.32 -12.12 26.65
CA ARG A 70 -21.54 -13.32 26.99
C ARG A 70 -20.66 -13.67 25.79
N PHE A 71 -19.47 -13.06 25.72
CA PHE A 71 -18.29 -13.68 25.12
C PHE A 71 -17.07 -13.14 25.86
N CYS A 72 -16.65 -13.89 26.88
CA CYS A 72 -15.40 -13.69 27.60
C CYS A 72 -14.74 -15.06 27.74
N HIS A 73 -13.99 -15.47 26.71
CA HIS A 73 -12.86 -16.35 26.92
C HIS A 73 -11.61 -15.49 26.87
N ALA A 74 -11.24 -14.95 28.03
CA ALA A 74 -9.90 -14.42 28.24
C ALA A 74 -8.93 -15.61 28.24
N ARG A 75 -8.32 -15.92 27.08
CA ARG A 75 -7.09 -16.72 27.07
C ARG A 75 -5.96 -15.79 27.49
N GLY A 76 -5.59 -15.86 28.77
CA GLY A 76 -4.37 -15.24 29.25
C GLY A 76 -3.17 -15.85 28.52
N ILE A 77 -2.58 -15.11 27.60
CA ILE A 77 -1.27 -15.44 27.03
C ILE A 77 -0.26 -15.19 28.14
N ARG A 78 0.05 -16.25 28.92
CA ARG A 78 1.21 -16.23 29.83
C ARG A 78 2.47 -16.17 28.99
N SER A 79 3.04 -14.97 28.86
CA SER A 79 4.43 -14.79 28.46
C SER A 79 5.31 -15.56 29.44
N ARG A 80 5.91 -16.66 28.99
CA ARG A 80 6.98 -17.33 29.72
C ARG A 80 8.20 -16.40 29.68
N ARG A 81 8.48 -15.74 30.80
CA ARG A 81 9.79 -15.14 31.05
C ARG A 81 10.84 -16.24 30.99
N PHE A 82 11.69 -16.23 29.97
CA PHE A 82 12.96 -16.93 30.01
C PHE A 82 13.91 -16.12 30.88
N SER A 83 14.33 -16.70 32.01
CA SER A 83 15.45 -16.18 32.80
C SER A 83 16.74 -16.52 32.06
N THR A 84 17.47 -15.51 31.60
CA THR A 84 18.84 -15.66 31.14
C THR A 84 19.75 -15.85 32.34
N GLY A 85 20.09 -17.11 32.64
CA GLY A 85 21.21 -17.45 33.50
C GLY A 85 22.52 -17.10 32.81
N THR A 86 23.36 -16.34 33.48
CA THR A 86 24.70 -15.97 33.04
C THR A 86 25.63 -17.16 33.17
N THR A 87 26.15 -17.67 32.05
CA THR A 87 27.32 -18.54 32.03
C THR A 87 28.29 -18.04 30.97
N TYR A 88 29.47 -17.63 31.44
CA TYR A 88 30.64 -17.35 30.63
C TYR A 88 31.07 -18.63 29.90
N GLY A 89 31.18 -18.57 28.58
CA GLY A 89 31.68 -19.65 27.74
C GLY A 89 32.08 -19.10 26.37
N TYR A 90 33.38 -18.99 26.16
CA TYR A 90 34.04 -18.61 24.92
C TYR A 90 33.80 -19.71 23.87
N GLY A 91 33.22 -19.37 22.71
CA GLY A 91 33.04 -20.31 21.60
C GLY A 91 32.23 -19.67 20.48
N GLY A 92 32.91 -19.30 19.38
CA GLY A 92 32.28 -18.72 18.20
C GLY A 92 31.54 -19.79 17.40
N GLU A 93 30.21 -19.72 17.39
CA GLU A 93 29.37 -20.43 16.44
C GLU A 93 28.42 -19.44 15.75
N ALA A 94 28.34 -19.55 14.43
CA ALA A 94 27.50 -18.71 13.59
C ALA A 94 26.03 -18.89 14.00
N ARG A 95 25.37 -17.79 14.36
CA ARG A 95 23.93 -17.75 14.59
C ARG A 95 23.20 -18.03 13.29
N THR A 96 22.71 -19.25 13.13
CA THR A 96 21.67 -19.58 12.15
C THR A 96 20.35 -18.98 12.62
N THR A 97 19.75 -18.13 11.80
CA THR A 97 18.37 -17.67 11.96
C THR A 97 17.43 -18.88 11.87
N PRO A 98 16.42 -19.01 12.74
CA PRO A 98 15.47 -20.12 12.66
C PRO A 98 14.61 -19.98 11.41
N SER A 99 14.81 -20.88 10.43
CA SER A 99 13.90 -21.06 9.30
C SER A 99 12.69 -21.88 9.78
N PHE A 100 11.53 -21.25 9.81
CA PHE A 100 10.26 -21.93 10.09
C PHE A 100 9.69 -22.46 8.77
N THR A 101 10.02 -23.70 8.43
CA THR A 101 9.33 -24.41 7.34
C THR A 101 8.02 -24.98 7.90
N LEU A 102 6.91 -24.30 7.68
CA LEU A 102 5.57 -24.81 8.03
C LEU A 102 5.05 -25.66 6.86
N ASN A 103 4.89 -26.96 7.09
CA ASN A 103 4.17 -27.85 6.18
C ASN A 103 2.68 -27.47 6.16
N TYR A 104 2.21 -26.93 5.04
CA TYR A 104 0.81 -26.59 4.80
C TYR A 104 0.08 -27.80 4.21
N ASP A 105 -0.39 -28.72 5.07
CA ASP A 105 -1.35 -29.74 4.66
C ASP A 105 -2.72 -29.08 4.44
N GLY A 106 -3.32 -29.31 3.26
CA GLY A 106 -4.55 -28.70 2.74
C GLY A 106 -5.83 -28.94 3.55
N LYS A 107 -5.87 -28.51 4.81
CA LYS A 107 -7.08 -28.45 5.62
C LYS A 107 -7.97 -27.30 5.16
N THR A 108 -9.25 -27.59 5.00
CA THR A 108 -10.29 -26.60 4.73
C THR A 108 -10.45 -25.66 5.93
N TYR A 109 -10.11 -24.39 5.75
CA TYR A 109 -10.24 -23.32 6.75
C TYR A 109 -11.72 -23.07 7.09
N THR A 110 -12.30 -23.87 7.98
CA THR A 110 -13.71 -23.75 8.41
C THR A 110 -13.85 -23.45 9.90
N ASP A 111 -12.74 -23.16 10.60
CA ASP A 111 -12.78 -22.78 12.02
C ASP A 111 -13.39 -21.38 12.20
N CYS A 112 -14.45 -21.29 13.01
CA CYS A 112 -15.22 -20.07 13.29
C CYS A 112 -14.45 -18.96 14.04
N SER A 113 -13.13 -19.07 14.20
CA SER A 113 -12.31 -18.02 14.80
C SER A 113 -11.75 -17.11 13.72
N PRO A 114 -11.85 -15.77 13.87
CA PRO A 114 -11.19 -14.86 12.95
C PRO A 114 -9.68 -15.14 12.91
N PRO A 115 -9.03 -14.89 11.75
CA PRO A 115 -7.60 -15.08 11.65
C PRO A 115 -6.88 -14.20 12.67
N LEU A 116 -5.81 -14.74 13.26
CA LEU A 116 -4.96 -13.98 14.15
C LEU A 116 -4.24 -12.90 13.34
N MET A 117 -4.38 -11.64 13.74
CA MET A 117 -3.66 -10.52 13.16
C MET A 117 -2.48 -10.13 14.05
N VAL A 118 -1.36 -9.79 13.43
CA VAL A 118 -0.10 -9.42 14.08
C VAL A 118 0.25 -8.00 13.67
N PRO A 119 0.49 -7.09 14.63
CA PRO A 119 1.03 -5.76 14.34
C PRO A 119 2.36 -5.84 13.58
N LEU A 120 2.48 -5.06 12.51
CA LEU A 120 3.74 -4.86 11.79
C LEU A 120 4.40 -3.53 12.13
N SER A 121 3.61 -2.53 12.51
CA SER A 121 4.10 -1.25 13.00
C SER A 121 3.82 -1.07 14.49
N ALA A 122 4.64 -0.28 15.18
CA ALA A 122 4.25 0.35 16.43
C ALA A 122 3.25 1.49 16.15
N LEU A 123 2.45 1.81 17.16
CA LEU A 123 1.55 2.98 17.15
C LEU A 123 2.33 4.26 16.77
N PRO A 124 1.69 5.27 16.12
CA PRO A 124 0.24 5.41 15.97
C PRO A 124 -0.36 4.81 14.68
N LEU A 125 0.47 4.45 13.69
CA LEU A 125 -0.03 3.71 12.52
C LEU A 125 -0.48 2.31 12.98
N LEU A 126 -1.69 1.95 12.58
CA LEU A 126 -2.24 0.62 12.81
C LEU A 126 -2.07 -0.21 11.54
N LEU A 127 -0.90 -0.81 11.35
CA LEU A 127 -0.61 -1.75 10.25
C LEU A 127 -0.52 -3.16 10.81
N LEU A 128 -1.32 -4.07 10.27
CA LEU A 128 -1.41 -5.46 10.72
C LEU A 128 -1.33 -6.43 9.54
N GLN A 129 -0.84 -7.63 9.80
CA GLN A 129 -0.81 -8.76 8.87
C GLN A 129 -1.41 -10.01 9.50
N SER A 130 -2.05 -10.86 8.71
CA SER A 130 -2.51 -12.16 9.19
C SER A 130 -1.32 -13.07 9.51
N ALA A 131 -1.35 -13.73 10.68
CA ALA A 131 -0.30 -14.64 11.12
C ALA A 131 -0.11 -15.81 10.14
N THR A 132 -1.21 -16.25 9.51
CA THR A 132 -1.24 -17.29 8.47
C THR A 132 -2.02 -16.79 7.25
N PRO A 133 -1.88 -17.43 6.07
CA PRO A 133 -2.78 -17.20 4.96
C PRO A 133 -4.24 -17.37 5.38
N ILE A 134 -5.13 -16.48 4.91
CA ILE A 134 -6.57 -16.54 5.18
C ILE A 134 -7.32 -17.37 4.13
N ILE A 135 -6.67 -17.65 3.01
CA ILE A 135 -7.13 -18.54 1.94
C ILE A 135 -5.94 -19.37 1.42
N SER A 136 -6.22 -20.47 0.73
CA SER A 136 -5.18 -21.34 0.15
C SER A 136 -4.52 -20.74 -1.11
N ARG A 137 -3.42 -21.32 -1.57
CA ARG A 137 -2.75 -20.90 -2.82
C ARG A 137 -3.60 -21.22 -4.04
N GLU A 138 -4.29 -22.35 -4.02
CA GLU A 138 -5.23 -22.79 -5.05
C GLU A 138 -6.39 -21.79 -5.16
N ASP A 139 -6.90 -21.34 -4.02
CA ASP A 139 -7.91 -20.30 -3.92
C ASP A 139 -7.41 -18.94 -4.45
N CYS A 140 -6.16 -18.57 -4.14
CA CYS A 140 -5.52 -17.38 -4.72
C CYS A 140 -5.40 -17.45 -6.24
N ALA A 141 -5.01 -18.60 -6.79
CA ALA A 141 -4.93 -18.84 -8.22
C ALA A 141 -6.31 -18.79 -8.90
N LEU A 142 -7.34 -19.34 -8.23
CA LEU A 142 -8.73 -19.23 -8.69
C LEU A 142 -9.20 -17.77 -8.74
N LEU A 143 -8.96 -16.99 -7.69
CA LEU A 143 -9.31 -15.56 -7.67
C LEU A 143 -8.56 -14.78 -8.74
N SER A 144 -7.27 -15.06 -8.95
CA SER A 144 -6.48 -14.43 -10.01
C SER A 144 -7.11 -14.67 -11.38
N ARG A 145 -7.42 -15.93 -11.73
CA ARG A 145 -8.10 -16.26 -13.00
C ARG A 145 -9.48 -15.62 -13.11
N TYR A 146 -10.24 -15.57 -12.02
CA TYR A 146 -11.55 -14.92 -11.97
C TYR A 146 -11.46 -13.43 -12.31
N PHE A 147 -10.54 -12.68 -11.70
CA PHE A 147 -10.38 -11.25 -11.98
C PHE A 147 -9.70 -10.96 -13.33
N GLU A 148 -8.81 -11.82 -13.81
CA GLU A 148 -8.28 -11.74 -15.18
C GLU A 148 -9.39 -11.88 -16.21
N HIS A 149 -10.32 -12.81 -15.99
CA HIS A 149 -11.50 -12.99 -16.83
C HIS A 149 -12.42 -11.75 -16.78
N LEU A 150 -12.74 -11.24 -15.59
CA LEU A 150 -13.57 -10.04 -15.43
C LEU A 150 -12.97 -8.78 -16.08
N THR A 151 -11.65 -8.63 -16.04
CA THR A 151 -10.96 -7.46 -16.60
C THR A 151 -10.69 -7.56 -18.10
N GLY A 152 -10.94 -8.72 -18.71
CA GLY A 152 -10.70 -8.97 -20.14
C GLY A 152 -9.23 -8.88 -20.56
N LYS A 153 -8.28 -8.94 -19.62
CA LYS A 153 -6.84 -8.77 -19.89
C LYS A 153 -6.16 -10.01 -20.44
N CYS A 154 -6.75 -11.19 -20.28
CA CYS A 154 -6.23 -12.44 -20.83
C CYS A 154 -7.04 -12.88 -22.05
N SER A 155 -6.53 -12.60 -23.25
CA SER A 155 -7.08 -13.09 -24.53
C SER A 155 -7.05 -14.63 -24.64
N ASN A 156 -6.23 -15.30 -23.82
CA ASN A 156 -6.10 -16.75 -23.78
C ASN A 156 -6.73 -17.38 -22.53
N ALA A 157 -7.44 -16.61 -21.69
CA ALA A 157 -8.14 -17.19 -20.55
C ALA A 157 -9.25 -18.10 -21.11
N SER A 158 -9.03 -19.41 -21.02
CA SER A 158 -10.08 -20.41 -21.15
C SER A 158 -11.30 -19.93 -20.35
N SER A 159 -12.49 -20.00 -20.94
CA SER A 159 -13.70 -19.50 -20.29
C SER A 159 -13.82 -20.15 -18.91
N LEU A 160 -13.74 -19.33 -17.86
CA LEU A 160 -13.87 -19.81 -16.48
C LEU A 160 -15.21 -20.55 -16.36
N GLY A 161 -15.17 -21.81 -15.92
CA GLY A 161 -16.39 -22.62 -15.84
C GLY A 161 -17.40 -21.99 -14.88
N LYS A 162 -18.70 -22.20 -15.11
CA LYS A 162 -19.77 -21.69 -14.22
C LYS A 162 -19.53 -22.09 -12.74
N SER A 163 -19.05 -23.32 -12.52
CA SER A 163 -18.71 -23.84 -11.19
C SER A 163 -17.55 -23.09 -10.53
N GLU A 164 -16.46 -22.87 -11.26
CA GLU A 164 -15.29 -22.10 -10.78
C GLU A 164 -15.68 -20.67 -10.44
N ARG A 165 -16.52 -20.05 -11.28
CA ARG A 165 -17.05 -18.71 -11.02
C ARG A 165 -17.82 -18.63 -9.70
N THR A 166 -18.77 -19.53 -9.47
CA THR A 166 -19.54 -19.59 -8.22
C THR A 166 -18.63 -19.84 -7.01
N THR A 167 -17.60 -20.67 -7.18
CA THR A 167 -16.60 -20.93 -6.13
C THR A 167 -15.79 -19.67 -5.81
N ALA A 168 -15.31 -18.95 -6.83
CA ALA A 168 -14.57 -17.69 -6.67
C ALA A 168 -15.43 -16.60 -6.00
N GLU A 169 -16.72 -16.49 -6.38
CA GLU A 169 -17.66 -15.55 -5.77
C GLU A 169 -17.90 -15.87 -4.27
N SER A 170 -18.08 -17.15 -3.94
CA SER A 170 -18.19 -17.61 -2.54
C SER A 170 -16.93 -17.34 -1.73
N LEU A 171 -15.76 -17.61 -2.32
CA LEU A 171 -14.46 -17.35 -1.70
C LEU A 171 -14.24 -15.85 -1.45
N LEU A 172 -14.55 -15.00 -2.44
CA LEU A 172 -14.49 -13.54 -2.30
C LEU A 172 -15.41 -13.06 -1.18
N GLN A 173 -16.61 -13.63 -1.08
CA GLN A 173 -17.54 -13.34 0.01
C GLN A 173 -16.97 -13.71 1.38
N ASN A 174 -16.27 -14.84 1.49
CA ASN A 174 -15.59 -15.23 2.72
C ASN A 174 -14.46 -14.25 3.08
N VAL A 175 -13.68 -13.80 2.10
CA VAL A 175 -12.62 -12.78 2.31
C VAL A 175 -13.23 -11.48 2.84
N HIS A 176 -14.35 -11.00 2.27
CA HIS A 176 -15.05 -9.82 2.80
C HIS A 176 -15.49 -10.01 4.27
N ASN A 177 -16.05 -11.16 4.61
CA ASN A 177 -16.48 -11.45 5.99
C ASN A 177 -15.29 -11.45 6.98
N VAL A 178 -14.14 -11.99 6.54
CA VAL A 178 -12.89 -11.94 7.31
C VAL A 178 -12.47 -10.50 7.55
N ILE A 179 -12.42 -9.67 6.51
CA ILE A 179 -12.03 -8.25 6.61
C ILE A 179 -12.98 -7.50 7.54
N ASP A 180 -14.29 -7.63 7.38
CA ASP A 180 -15.30 -6.99 8.24
C ASP A 180 -15.09 -7.36 9.72
N THR A 181 -14.75 -8.62 9.99
CA THR A 181 -14.50 -9.13 11.34
C THR A 181 -13.19 -8.59 11.92
N VAL A 182 -12.07 -8.66 11.19
CA VAL A 182 -10.76 -8.24 11.71
C VAL A 182 -10.59 -6.73 11.79
N THR A 183 -11.42 -5.96 11.09
CA THR A 183 -11.42 -4.49 11.14
C THR A 183 -12.51 -3.90 12.04
N ASN A 184 -13.46 -4.74 12.50
CA ASN A 184 -14.68 -4.31 13.19
C ASN A 184 -15.40 -3.17 12.44
N CYS A 185 -15.42 -3.28 11.12
CA CYS A 185 -16.03 -2.33 10.20
C CYS A 185 -16.89 -3.14 9.21
N PRO A 186 -18.17 -3.39 9.53
CA PRO A 186 -19.06 -4.13 8.64
C PRO A 186 -19.22 -3.41 7.31
N ARG A 187 -19.29 -4.15 6.21
CA ARG A 187 -19.64 -3.56 4.91
C ARG A 187 -21.04 -2.97 4.89
N HIS A 188 -21.23 -2.02 4.00
CA HIS A 188 -22.51 -1.39 3.70
C HIS A 188 -22.68 -1.19 2.19
N ASP A 189 -23.90 -0.87 1.75
CA ASP A 189 -24.26 -0.81 0.33
C ASP A 189 -23.52 0.30 -0.46
N GLY A 190 -22.93 1.26 0.25
CA GLY A 190 -22.15 2.34 -0.33
C GLY A 190 -20.70 1.95 -0.68
N GLU A 191 -20.20 0.82 -0.16
CA GLU A 191 -18.84 0.36 -0.45
C GLU A 191 -18.73 -0.24 -1.86
N MET A 192 -17.50 -0.28 -2.39
CA MET A 192 -17.20 -1.02 -3.62
C MET A 192 -17.44 -2.52 -3.42
N GLN A 193 -18.38 -3.07 -4.19
CA GLN A 193 -18.75 -4.49 -4.10
C GLN A 193 -17.67 -5.46 -4.59
N LEU A 194 -16.81 -5.01 -5.51
CA LEU A 194 -15.66 -5.78 -5.99
C LEU A 194 -14.36 -5.06 -5.57
N PRO A 195 -13.38 -5.79 -5.03
CA PRO A 195 -12.07 -5.22 -4.76
C PRO A 195 -11.37 -4.81 -6.07
N ARG A 196 -10.41 -3.90 -5.94
CA ARG A 196 -9.53 -3.54 -7.04
C ARG A 196 -8.50 -4.64 -7.24
N TYR A 197 -8.57 -5.33 -8.38
CA TYR A 197 -7.54 -6.25 -8.81
C TYR A 197 -6.37 -5.49 -9.46
N VAL A 198 -5.17 -5.70 -8.94
CA VAL A 198 -3.94 -5.12 -9.47
C VAL A 198 -2.97 -6.25 -9.81
N ARG A 199 -2.47 -6.20 -11.05
CA ARG A 199 -1.47 -7.12 -11.57
C ARG A 199 -0.24 -6.32 -11.98
N TYR A 200 0.89 -6.67 -11.40
CA TYR A 200 2.21 -6.15 -11.73
C TYR A 200 2.93 -7.17 -12.59
N GLU A 201 3.52 -6.69 -13.67
CA GLU A 201 4.38 -7.47 -14.55
C GLU A 201 5.83 -7.19 -14.19
N THR A 202 6.70 -8.18 -14.37
CA THR A 202 8.13 -7.97 -14.15
C THR A 202 8.69 -6.90 -15.08
N THR A 203 9.35 -5.91 -14.50
CA THR A 203 10.18 -4.94 -15.22
C THR A 203 11.64 -5.36 -15.10
N ILE A 204 12.27 -5.60 -16.25
CA ILE A 204 13.69 -5.97 -16.30
C ILE A 204 14.53 -4.69 -16.31
N LEU A 205 15.45 -4.57 -15.37
CA LEU A 205 16.34 -3.43 -15.21
C LEU A 205 17.78 -3.77 -15.53
N ASP A 206 18.36 -2.98 -16.42
CA ASP A 206 19.78 -3.03 -16.74
C ASP A 206 20.60 -2.38 -15.61
N THR A 207 21.38 -3.20 -14.92
CA THR A 207 22.26 -2.79 -13.82
C THR A 207 23.27 -1.71 -14.25
N MET A 208 23.72 -1.68 -15.51
CA MET A 208 24.62 -0.64 -16.01
C MET A 208 23.92 0.71 -16.16
N LYS A 209 22.67 0.71 -16.64
CA LYS A 209 21.85 1.94 -16.70
C LYS A 209 21.52 2.46 -15.31
N LEU A 210 21.24 1.57 -14.36
CA LEU A 210 21.03 1.94 -12.96
C LEU A 210 22.27 2.59 -12.35
N LYS A 211 23.48 2.08 -12.62
CA LYS A 211 24.73 2.71 -12.17
C LYS A 211 24.94 4.11 -12.76
N GLN A 212 24.54 4.31 -14.02
CA GLN A 212 24.65 5.61 -14.70
C GLN A 212 23.59 6.61 -14.23
N ASN A 213 22.38 6.13 -13.93
CA ASN A 213 21.28 6.94 -13.45
C ASN A 213 20.53 6.22 -12.32
N PRO A 214 21.00 6.35 -11.06
CA PRO A 214 20.38 5.62 -9.97
C PRO A 214 18.98 6.12 -9.60
N LYS A 215 18.65 7.38 -9.94
CA LYS A 215 17.30 7.94 -9.77
C LYS A 215 16.25 7.20 -10.63
N MET A 216 16.68 6.51 -11.68
CA MET A 216 15.79 5.68 -12.50
C MET A 216 15.11 4.59 -11.68
N LEU A 217 15.80 4.02 -10.68
CA LEU A 217 15.22 2.96 -9.86
C LEU A 217 13.95 3.43 -9.17
N GLU A 218 13.92 4.67 -8.69
CA GLU A 218 12.76 5.23 -8.02
C GLU A 218 11.54 5.31 -8.91
N SER A 219 11.73 5.86 -10.11
CA SER A 219 10.67 6.01 -11.10
C SER A 219 10.16 4.66 -11.60
N VAL A 220 10.99 3.62 -11.52
CA VAL A 220 10.61 2.27 -11.91
C VAL A 220 9.98 1.52 -10.75
N LEU A 221 10.50 1.65 -9.53
CA LEU A 221 10.02 0.93 -8.36
C LEU A 221 8.67 1.51 -7.87
N PHE A 222 8.51 2.83 -7.96
CA PHE A 222 7.31 3.56 -7.59
C PHE A 222 6.88 4.47 -8.75
N PRO A 223 6.37 3.91 -9.86
CA PRO A 223 5.98 4.69 -11.03
C PRO A 223 4.84 5.65 -10.71
N ASP A 224 3.89 5.20 -9.88
CA ASP A 224 2.82 6.01 -9.31
C ASP A 224 3.25 6.65 -7.98
N GLY A 225 4.54 6.68 -7.61
CA GLY A 225 4.96 7.20 -6.31
C GLY A 225 4.27 6.53 -5.12
N LEU A 226 4.10 7.30 -4.04
CA LEU A 226 3.47 6.87 -2.80
C LEU A 226 2.19 7.65 -2.56
N HIS A 227 1.22 7.06 -1.86
CA HIS A 227 -0.06 7.70 -1.62
C HIS A 227 -0.65 7.37 -0.26
N VAL A 228 -1.64 8.17 0.13
CA VAL A 228 -2.58 7.89 1.21
C VAL A 228 -3.93 7.61 0.59
N ASP A 229 -4.56 6.49 0.95
CA ASP A 229 -5.84 6.05 0.38
C ASP A 229 -7.02 6.83 0.98
N THR A 230 -7.07 8.13 0.74
CA THR A 230 -8.16 9.02 1.16
C THR A 230 -8.84 9.63 -0.05
N ASN A 231 -9.50 8.77 -0.84
CA ASN A 231 -10.46 9.06 -1.93
C ASN A 231 -10.41 10.47 -2.58
N ASN A 232 -9.23 10.96 -3.00
CA ASN A 232 -9.01 12.24 -3.70
C ASN A 232 -9.86 13.41 -3.16
N GLY A 233 -9.88 13.63 -1.85
CA GLY A 233 -10.63 14.72 -1.21
C GLY A 233 -12.06 14.38 -0.76
N LYS A 234 -12.48 13.11 -0.89
CA LYS A 234 -13.71 12.57 -0.28
C LYS A 234 -13.36 11.62 0.86
N LEU A 235 -13.56 12.04 2.11
CA LEU A 235 -13.07 11.38 3.32
C LEU A 235 -13.81 10.06 3.68
N PHE A 236 -14.00 9.10 2.77
CA PHE A 236 -14.76 7.90 3.10
C PHE A 236 -13.91 6.68 3.43
N ARG A 237 -12.73 6.54 2.79
CA ARG A 237 -11.86 5.38 2.97
C ARG A 237 -11.14 5.43 4.30
N HIS A 238 -11.60 4.62 5.25
CA HIS A 238 -11.03 4.56 6.59
C HIS A 238 -9.92 3.51 6.70
N ILE A 239 -10.08 2.37 6.02
CA ILE A 239 -9.11 1.25 6.04
C ILE A 239 -8.87 0.77 4.62
N THR A 240 -7.60 0.50 4.32
CA THR A 240 -7.19 -0.28 3.14
C THR A 240 -6.79 -1.67 3.60
N ALA A 241 -7.33 -2.69 2.94
CA ALA A 241 -6.95 -4.09 3.14
C ALA A 241 -6.43 -4.68 1.83
N ILE A 242 -5.27 -5.33 1.87
CA ILE A 242 -4.59 -5.90 0.70
C ILE A 242 -4.44 -7.41 0.92
N LEU A 243 -5.03 -8.19 0.02
CA LEU A 243 -4.85 -9.63 -0.05
C LEU A 243 -3.85 -9.94 -1.17
N TYR A 244 -2.71 -10.55 -0.82
CA TYR A 244 -1.74 -11.02 -1.80
C TYR A 244 -2.22 -12.33 -2.41
N LEU A 245 -2.27 -12.41 -3.75
CA LEU A 245 -2.69 -13.61 -4.48
C LEU A 245 -1.51 -14.43 -5.02
N THR A 246 -0.30 -13.92 -4.90
CA THR A 246 0.94 -14.54 -5.38
C THR A 246 2.02 -14.30 -4.35
N ASP A 247 2.99 -15.20 -4.24
CA ASP A 247 4.20 -14.91 -3.46
C ASP A 247 5.16 -14.03 -4.24
N ASN A 248 6.11 -13.47 -3.48
CA ASN A 248 7.25 -12.79 -4.08
C ASN A 248 8.21 -13.74 -4.83
N HIS A 249 8.20 -15.04 -4.53
CA HIS A 249 9.21 -16.01 -4.99
C HIS A 249 8.70 -17.11 -5.93
N GLU A 250 7.44 -17.09 -6.37
CA GLU A 250 6.85 -18.18 -7.16
C GLU A 250 7.38 -18.31 -8.62
N VAL A 251 8.56 -17.76 -8.92
CA VAL A 251 9.14 -17.80 -10.26
C VAL A 251 10.34 -18.70 -10.31
N GLY A 252 10.11 -19.90 -10.86
CA GLY A 252 11.15 -20.70 -11.52
C GLY A 252 12.24 -21.23 -10.59
N SER A 253 11.85 -22.04 -9.61
CA SER A 253 12.69 -22.72 -8.61
C SER A 253 13.79 -23.67 -9.12
N SER A 254 14.40 -23.50 -10.30
CA SER A 254 15.41 -24.47 -10.77
C SER A 254 16.79 -23.93 -11.11
N LEU A 255 17.02 -22.63 -11.28
CA LEU A 255 18.39 -22.11 -11.36
C LEU A 255 18.42 -20.66 -10.87
N GLU A 256 19.03 -20.45 -9.71
CA GLU A 256 19.58 -19.16 -9.23
C GLU A 256 18.62 -17.96 -9.38
N SER A 257 17.70 -17.85 -8.43
CA SER A 257 16.76 -16.73 -8.24
C SER A 257 17.44 -15.40 -7.84
N ASP A 258 18.65 -15.13 -8.33
CA ASP A 258 19.53 -14.06 -7.86
C ASP A 258 19.19 -12.65 -8.39
N GLY A 259 18.04 -12.48 -9.06
CA GLY A 259 17.72 -11.21 -9.72
C GLY A 259 16.37 -10.58 -9.43
N VAL A 260 15.37 -11.31 -8.90
CA VAL A 260 14.02 -10.72 -8.70
C VAL A 260 13.95 -10.02 -7.34
N SER A 261 13.78 -8.71 -7.39
CA SER A 261 13.67 -7.81 -6.27
C SER A 261 12.37 -6.99 -6.39
N GLY A 262 12.01 -6.26 -5.34
CA GLY A 262 10.80 -5.44 -5.34
C GLY A 262 9.54 -6.23 -5.01
N GLY A 263 8.39 -5.81 -5.56
CA GLY A 263 7.11 -6.46 -5.31
C GLY A 263 6.54 -6.25 -3.89
N GLY A 264 7.26 -5.61 -2.97
CA GLY A 264 6.76 -5.27 -1.64
C GLY A 264 5.62 -4.25 -1.65
N THR A 265 5.05 -4.02 -0.48
CA THR A 265 4.30 -2.80 -0.15
C THR A 265 5.11 -2.03 0.90
N SER A 266 5.59 -0.85 0.53
CA SER A 266 6.49 -0.03 1.35
C SER A 266 5.71 1.03 2.11
N PHE A 267 5.98 1.14 3.42
CA PHE A 267 5.45 2.15 4.36
C PHE A 267 6.63 2.92 4.99
N PRO A 268 7.17 3.95 4.32
CA PRO A 268 8.41 4.60 4.75
C PRO A 268 8.35 5.26 6.14
N LEU A 269 7.16 5.67 6.58
CA LEU A 269 6.94 6.33 7.88
C LEU A 269 6.53 5.37 9.01
N ALA A 270 6.26 4.09 8.69
CA ALA A 270 5.85 3.13 9.69
C ALA A 270 7.02 2.72 10.60
N VAL A 271 6.85 2.80 11.92
CA VAL A 271 7.86 2.33 12.87
C VAL A 271 7.67 0.83 13.07
N PRO A 272 8.66 -0.05 12.88
CA PRO A 272 8.51 -1.50 13.06
C PRO A 272 8.25 -1.84 14.53
N VAL A 273 7.46 -2.89 14.77
CA VAL A 273 7.26 -3.40 16.13
C VAL A 273 8.58 -3.77 16.78
N GLY A 274 8.74 -3.39 18.05
CA GLY A 274 9.94 -3.69 18.84
C GLY A 274 11.11 -2.72 18.64
N ARG A 275 10.99 -1.72 17.75
CA ARG A 275 11.95 -0.61 17.66
C ARG A 275 11.49 0.59 18.48
N GLU A 276 12.45 1.31 19.05
CA GLU A 276 12.18 2.57 19.74
C GLU A 276 11.72 3.63 18.73
N ARG A 277 10.79 4.50 19.12
CA ARG A 277 10.25 5.53 18.23
C ARG A 277 11.27 6.66 18.07
N VAL A 278 12.24 6.50 17.17
CA VAL A 278 13.06 7.61 16.70
C VAL A 278 12.57 7.99 15.31
N LEU A 279 11.29 8.40 15.24
CA LEU A 279 10.75 8.93 13.99
C LEU A 279 11.57 10.14 13.57
N ASN A 280 12.10 10.07 12.34
CA ASN A 280 12.75 11.20 11.71
C ASN A 280 11.72 12.34 11.56
N ASN A 281 11.83 13.37 12.41
CA ASN A 281 10.89 14.49 12.40
C ASN A 281 10.79 15.14 11.02
N LYS A 282 11.89 15.23 10.27
CA LYS A 282 11.90 15.79 8.90
C LYS A 282 10.98 15.00 7.96
N LEU A 283 11.03 13.66 8.01
CA LEU A 283 10.20 12.81 7.16
C LEU A 283 8.72 12.93 7.53
N ARG A 284 8.40 12.94 8.82
CA ARG A 284 7.02 13.12 9.30
C ARG A 284 6.47 14.49 8.93
N ASP A 285 7.26 15.54 9.08
CA ASP A 285 6.86 16.90 8.78
C ASP A 285 6.67 17.11 7.27
N ALA A 286 7.49 16.46 6.43
CA ALA A 286 7.28 16.40 4.98
C ALA A 286 5.94 15.75 4.61
N ALA A 287 5.61 14.58 5.18
CA ALA A 287 4.34 13.90 4.93
C ALA A 287 3.13 14.75 5.39
N LYS A 288 3.22 15.40 6.56
CA LYS A 288 2.18 16.33 7.03
C LYS A 288 2.01 17.54 6.13
N MET A 289 3.12 18.12 5.67
CA MET A 289 3.09 19.25 4.74
C MET A 289 2.36 18.88 3.45
N LEU A 290 2.63 17.71 2.86
CA LEU A 290 1.92 17.23 1.67
C LEU A 290 0.41 17.16 1.90
N LEU A 291 -0.03 16.53 3.00
CA LEU A 291 -1.46 16.43 3.32
C LEU A 291 -2.10 17.79 3.59
N ASN A 292 -1.41 18.72 4.25
CA ASN A 292 -1.88 20.09 4.44
C ASN A 292 -2.06 20.86 3.12
N LEU A 293 -1.27 20.52 2.11
CA LEU A 293 -1.41 21.06 0.74
C LEU A 293 -2.45 20.31 -0.10
N GLY A 294 -3.12 19.29 0.46
CA GLY A 294 -4.06 18.44 -0.28
C GLY A 294 -3.39 17.46 -1.25
N ILE A 295 -2.08 17.21 -1.08
CA ILE A 295 -1.30 16.28 -1.90
C ILE A 295 -1.32 14.91 -1.23
N HIS A 296 -2.21 14.04 -1.72
CA HIS A 296 -2.37 12.67 -1.21
C HIS A 296 -1.53 11.64 -1.96
N HIS A 297 -0.77 12.07 -2.96
CA HIS A 297 0.02 11.25 -3.85
C HIS A 297 1.30 12.00 -4.17
N THR A 298 2.47 11.41 -3.92
CA THR A 298 3.76 12.12 -4.00
C THR A 298 4.07 12.63 -5.40
N LYS A 299 3.61 11.94 -6.45
CA LYS A 299 3.68 12.45 -7.84
C LYS A 299 2.78 13.65 -8.14
N GLY A 300 1.91 14.02 -7.20
CA GLY A 300 1.15 15.27 -7.24
C GLY A 300 1.92 16.45 -6.64
N ASP A 301 3.09 16.22 -6.03
CA ASP A 301 3.99 17.30 -5.63
C ASP A 301 4.65 17.88 -6.89
N ILE A 302 4.29 19.13 -7.21
CA ILE A 302 4.81 19.84 -8.39
C ILE A 302 6.30 20.15 -8.22
N ASP A 303 6.76 20.25 -6.97
CA ASP A 303 8.17 20.42 -6.66
C ASP A 303 8.89 19.06 -6.76
N GLU A 304 9.63 18.85 -7.84
CA GLU A 304 10.43 17.65 -8.07
C GLU A 304 11.84 17.75 -7.45
N ASN A 305 12.15 18.81 -6.69
CA ASN A 305 13.45 18.96 -6.04
C ASN A 305 13.69 17.87 -4.99
N ASP A 306 14.95 17.49 -4.78
CA ASP A 306 15.34 16.45 -3.79
C ASP A 306 14.96 16.82 -2.34
N THR A 307 14.61 18.10 -2.09
CA THR A 307 14.15 18.61 -0.79
C THR A 307 12.63 18.72 -0.67
N SER A 308 11.88 18.42 -1.73
CA SER A 308 10.42 18.50 -1.70
C SER A 308 9.82 17.43 -0.80
N GLY A 309 8.56 17.66 -0.37
CA GLY A 309 7.88 16.74 0.52
C GLY A 309 7.73 15.36 -0.11
N GLY A 310 7.27 15.32 -1.37
CA GLY A 310 7.07 14.08 -2.12
C GLY A 310 8.38 13.31 -2.24
N ARG A 311 9.45 14.01 -2.60
CA ARG A 311 10.76 13.40 -2.83
C ARG A 311 11.42 12.89 -1.55
N ILE A 312 11.27 13.60 -0.43
CA ILE A 312 11.72 13.13 0.88
C ILE A 312 11.04 11.80 1.26
N VAL A 313 9.73 11.69 1.01
CA VAL A 313 8.95 10.49 1.35
C VAL A 313 9.28 9.32 0.41
N GLU A 314 9.43 9.55 -0.89
CA GLU A 314 9.85 8.52 -1.87
C GLU A 314 11.27 7.99 -1.59
N ASN A 315 12.23 8.88 -1.29
CA ASN A 315 13.60 8.49 -0.91
C ASN A 315 13.63 7.64 0.37
N ALA A 316 12.74 7.91 1.32
CA ALA A 316 12.61 7.07 2.51
C ALA A 316 12.10 5.66 2.15
N ALA A 317 11.17 5.52 1.20
CA ALA A 317 10.70 4.21 0.76
C ALA A 317 11.80 3.42 0.04
N LEU A 318 12.60 4.09 -0.79
CA LEU A 318 13.80 3.48 -1.37
C LEU A 318 14.78 3.02 -0.31
N SER A 319 14.99 3.81 0.73
CA SER A 319 15.89 3.44 1.83
C SER A 319 15.39 2.17 2.54
N VAL A 320 14.07 2.01 2.71
CA VAL A 320 13.45 0.79 3.24
C VAL A 320 13.68 -0.40 2.29
N PHE A 321 13.46 -0.21 0.99
CA PHE A 321 13.72 -1.23 -0.03
C PHE A 321 15.18 -1.74 0.05
N PHE A 322 16.18 -0.85 0.01
CA PHE A 322 17.59 -1.23 0.07
C PHE A 322 18.03 -1.81 1.41
N ARG A 323 17.30 -1.57 2.50
CA ARG A 323 17.60 -2.17 3.81
C ARG A 323 17.27 -3.66 3.82
N ASP A 324 16.15 -4.03 3.20
CA ASP A 324 15.64 -5.40 3.26
C ASP A 324 16.23 -6.27 2.14
N GLU A 325 16.69 -5.66 1.04
CA GLU A 325 17.48 -6.32 0.00
C GLU A 325 18.94 -6.50 0.45
N GLN A 326 19.25 -7.61 1.13
CA GLN A 326 20.61 -7.92 1.61
C GLN A 326 21.55 -8.50 0.54
N GLN A 327 21.14 -8.56 -0.73
CA GLN A 327 21.97 -9.14 -1.79
C GLN A 327 23.17 -8.23 -2.12
N ASN A 328 24.36 -8.86 -2.19
CA ASN A 328 25.65 -8.20 -2.35
C ASN A 328 25.74 -7.28 -3.59
N GLU A 329 24.95 -7.52 -4.64
CA GLU A 329 25.00 -6.71 -5.86
C GLU A 329 24.45 -5.28 -5.67
N PHE A 330 23.47 -5.10 -4.78
CA PHE A 330 22.90 -3.78 -4.50
C PHE A 330 23.82 -2.91 -3.63
N ASN A 331 24.80 -3.49 -2.93
CA ASN A 331 25.71 -2.70 -2.08
C ASN A 331 26.49 -1.65 -2.88
N GLY A 332 26.88 -1.96 -4.12
CA GLY A 332 27.53 -1.00 -5.01
C GLY A 332 26.61 0.14 -5.45
N LEU A 333 25.35 -0.17 -5.72
CA LEU A 333 24.33 0.83 -6.04
C LEU A 333 24.01 1.72 -4.83
N LYS A 334 23.85 1.12 -3.65
CA LYS A 334 23.55 1.82 -2.40
C LYS A 334 24.59 2.92 -2.10
N GLN A 335 25.88 2.64 -2.31
CA GLN A 335 26.95 3.61 -2.13
C GLN A 335 26.92 4.73 -3.19
N GLN A 336 26.62 4.41 -4.45
CA GLN A 336 26.64 5.38 -5.55
C GLN A 336 25.47 6.37 -5.50
N CYS A 337 24.32 5.96 -4.98
CA CYS A 337 23.15 6.81 -4.97
C CYS A 337 23.23 7.98 -3.97
N ASN A 338 24.28 8.06 -3.13
CA ASN A 338 24.32 8.97 -1.98
C ASN A 338 22.99 8.96 -1.21
N PHE A 339 22.31 7.80 -1.15
CA PHE A 339 21.18 7.65 -0.25
C PHE A 339 21.81 7.81 1.12
N ILE A 340 21.56 8.98 1.72
CA ILE A 340 21.88 9.25 3.11
C ILE A 340 21.44 7.98 3.83
N GLU A 341 22.32 7.39 4.64
CA GLU A 341 21.96 6.40 5.65
C GLU A 341 21.01 7.07 6.63
N SER A 342 19.84 7.44 6.13
CA SER A 342 18.68 7.71 6.92
C SER A 342 18.43 6.36 7.54
N ASN A 343 18.48 6.32 8.86
CA ASN A 343 17.98 5.21 9.65
C ASN A 343 16.49 5.08 9.34
N SER A 344 16.15 4.57 8.15
CA SER A 344 14.78 4.49 7.68
C SER A 344 14.13 3.38 8.47
N GLU A 345 13.29 3.79 9.40
CA GLU A 345 12.60 2.86 10.26
C GLU A 345 11.48 2.14 9.49
N GLY A 346 10.99 2.66 8.36
CA GLY A 346 9.86 2.16 7.59
C GLY A 346 9.65 0.64 7.50
N VAL A 347 8.38 0.23 7.36
CA VAL A 347 7.99 -1.18 7.21
C VAL A 347 7.84 -1.51 5.73
N ARG A 348 8.39 -2.66 5.29
CA ARG A 348 8.13 -3.24 3.97
C ARG A 348 7.44 -4.58 4.16
N VAL A 349 6.35 -4.80 3.44
CA VAL A 349 5.60 -6.05 3.50
C VAL A 349 5.76 -6.81 2.20
N MET A 350 6.36 -7.99 2.27
CA MET A 350 6.57 -8.84 1.09
C MET A 350 5.30 -9.65 0.79
N PRO A 351 4.94 -9.81 -0.49
CA PRO A 351 3.80 -10.65 -0.88
C PRO A 351 4.00 -12.11 -0.47
N GLU A 352 2.98 -12.64 0.19
CA GLU A 352 2.85 -14.05 0.54
C GLU A 352 1.42 -14.48 0.17
N ALA A 353 1.28 -15.50 -0.68
CA ALA A 353 -0.03 -15.88 -1.22
C ALA A 353 -1.02 -16.22 -0.08
N GLY A 354 -2.19 -15.57 -0.15
CA GLY A 354 -3.28 -15.73 0.80
C GLY A 354 -3.12 -14.90 2.08
N LYS A 355 -1.99 -14.21 2.30
CA LYS A 355 -1.83 -13.29 3.43
C LYS A 355 -2.63 -12.01 3.22
N LEU A 356 -3.26 -11.57 4.29
CA LEU A 356 -3.98 -10.31 4.37
C LEU A 356 -3.15 -9.30 5.16
N ILE A 357 -2.98 -8.10 4.63
CA ILE A 357 -2.63 -6.93 5.44
C ILE A 357 -3.78 -5.94 5.47
N TYR A 358 -3.87 -5.15 6.53
CA TYR A 358 -4.70 -3.95 6.51
C TYR A 358 -4.10 -2.85 7.36
N PHE A 359 -4.46 -1.62 7.04
CA PHE A 359 -4.07 -0.46 7.81
C PHE A 359 -5.14 0.63 7.76
N HIS A 360 -5.13 1.46 8.79
CA HIS A 360 -6.02 2.62 8.88
C HIS A 360 -5.39 3.81 8.14
N ASN A 361 -6.17 4.44 7.24
CA ASN A 361 -5.75 5.56 6.40
C ASN A 361 -5.96 6.93 7.06
N VAL A 362 -6.74 6.97 8.13
CA VAL A 362 -7.09 8.20 8.86
C VAL A 362 -6.87 8.01 10.35
N ASP A 363 -6.67 9.12 11.03
CA ASP A 363 -6.49 9.19 12.48
C ASP A 363 -7.81 9.19 13.26
N ASP A 364 -7.71 9.28 14.59
CA ASP A 364 -8.88 9.32 15.49
C ASP A 364 -9.71 10.61 15.29
N ASP A 365 -9.15 11.64 14.65
CA ASP A 365 -9.84 12.89 14.27
C ASP A 365 -10.49 12.82 12.87
N GLY A 366 -10.36 11.69 12.17
CA GLY A 366 -10.87 11.52 10.82
C GLY A 366 -10.05 12.22 9.73
N LEU A 367 -8.88 12.78 10.05
CA LEU A 367 -7.96 13.33 9.05
C LEU A 367 -7.03 12.24 8.51
N PRO A 368 -6.52 12.37 7.26
CA PRO A 368 -5.53 11.45 6.71
C PRO A 368 -4.32 11.27 7.65
N ASP A 369 -3.93 10.02 7.91
CA ASP A 369 -2.78 9.70 8.76
C ASP A 369 -1.49 9.88 7.93
N PRO A 370 -0.58 10.82 8.28
CA PRO A 370 0.67 11.00 7.55
C PRO A 370 1.58 9.77 7.57
N LEU A 371 1.38 8.84 8.50
CA LEU A 371 2.17 7.60 8.57
C LEU A 371 1.66 6.52 7.61
N SER A 372 0.45 6.66 7.06
CA SER A 372 -0.13 5.71 6.13
C SER A 372 0.26 5.93 4.67
N PHE A 373 1.21 6.84 4.39
CA PHE A 373 1.82 6.92 3.07
C PHE A 373 2.45 5.58 2.74
N HIS A 374 2.05 5.01 1.60
CA HIS A 374 2.52 3.72 1.16
C HIS A 374 2.56 3.62 -0.37
N GLY A 375 3.26 2.61 -0.87
CA GLY A 375 3.31 2.32 -2.30
C GLY A 375 3.49 0.84 -2.55
N GLY A 376 2.82 0.34 -3.59
CA GLY A 376 3.12 -0.96 -4.14
C GLY A 376 4.38 -0.86 -4.99
N GLU A 377 5.44 -1.56 -4.59
CA GLU A 377 6.64 -1.68 -5.39
C GLU A 377 6.32 -2.45 -6.67
N GLU A 378 6.86 -1.97 -7.79
CA GLU A 378 6.96 -2.75 -9.01
C GLU A 378 7.81 -3.99 -8.79
N LEU A 379 7.52 -5.02 -9.59
CA LEU A 379 8.32 -6.23 -9.61
C LEU A 379 9.53 -5.98 -10.52
N VAL A 380 10.73 -5.92 -9.96
CA VAL A 380 11.94 -5.54 -10.71
C VAL A 380 12.93 -6.70 -10.74
N THR A 381 13.35 -7.11 -11.93
CA THR A 381 14.45 -8.06 -12.07
C THR A 381 15.71 -7.30 -12.45
N LEU A 382 16.72 -7.33 -11.59
CA LEU A 382 18.05 -6.88 -11.95
C LEU A 382 18.72 -7.95 -12.79
N THR A 383 19.12 -7.60 -14.01
CA THR A 383 19.90 -8.50 -14.84
C THR A 383 21.31 -7.94 -15.06
N PRO A 384 22.36 -8.77 -14.90
CA PRO A 384 23.66 -8.43 -15.43
C PRO A 384 23.57 -8.38 -16.96
N TYR A 385 24.29 -7.45 -17.57
CA TYR A 385 24.28 -7.14 -19.01
C TYR A 385 24.28 -8.38 -19.93
N ARG A 386 24.92 -9.48 -19.51
CA ARG A 386 25.05 -10.71 -20.30
C ARG A 386 23.71 -11.40 -20.61
N VAL A 387 22.67 -11.25 -19.78
CA VAL A 387 21.36 -11.88 -20.00
C VAL A 387 20.59 -11.22 -21.15
N PHE A 388 20.81 -9.94 -21.42
CA PHE A 388 20.16 -9.26 -22.56
C PHE A 388 20.66 -9.75 -23.93
N ALA A 389 21.83 -10.39 -23.99
CA ALA A 389 22.39 -10.91 -25.23
C ALA A 389 21.71 -12.22 -25.68
N ASP A 390 21.02 -12.93 -24.78
CA ASP A 390 20.33 -14.18 -25.10
C ASP A 390 18.89 -14.18 -24.58
N PRO A 391 17.90 -13.86 -25.44
CA PRO A 391 16.49 -13.89 -25.10
C PRO A 391 15.98 -15.26 -24.62
N SER A 392 16.69 -16.36 -24.93
CA SER A 392 16.33 -17.69 -24.45
C SER A 392 16.64 -17.90 -22.96
N LEU A 393 17.49 -17.05 -22.38
CA LEU A 393 17.77 -16.96 -20.94
C LEU A 393 16.85 -15.97 -20.21
N MET A 394 15.85 -15.40 -20.89
CA MET A 394 14.88 -14.51 -20.23
C MET A 394 14.12 -15.30 -19.17
N VAL A 395 14.29 -14.87 -17.91
CA VAL A 395 13.55 -15.38 -16.75
C VAL A 395 12.06 -15.39 -17.08
N ALA A 396 11.38 -16.49 -16.76
CA ALA A 396 9.94 -16.58 -16.88
C ALA A 396 9.30 -15.32 -16.26
N LYS A 397 8.38 -14.67 -16.99
CA LYS A 397 7.77 -13.42 -16.52
C LYS A 397 7.09 -13.67 -15.18
N ALA A 398 7.65 -13.08 -14.14
CA ALA A 398 7.04 -13.06 -12.83
C ALA A 398 5.88 -12.07 -12.84
N THR A 399 4.84 -12.41 -12.09
CA THR A 399 3.69 -11.52 -11.91
C THR A 399 3.28 -11.49 -10.47
N LYS A 400 3.01 -10.29 -9.97
CA LYS A 400 2.44 -10.08 -8.65
C LYS A 400 0.98 -9.71 -8.81
N CYS A 401 0.09 -10.44 -8.15
CA CYS A 401 -1.35 -10.18 -8.18
C CYS A 401 -1.85 -9.88 -6.76
N ILE A 402 -2.65 -8.82 -6.62
CA ILE A 402 -3.27 -8.44 -5.34
C ILE A 402 -4.73 -8.05 -5.53
N LEU A 403 -5.51 -8.21 -4.46
CA LEU A 403 -6.83 -7.59 -4.31
C LEU A 403 -6.76 -6.50 -3.25
N VAL A 404 -7.22 -5.31 -3.59
CA VAL A 404 -7.31 -4.17 -2.67
C VAL A 404 -8.77 -3.90 -2.33
N PHE A 405 -9.08 -3.99 -1.05
CA PHE A 405 -10.40 -3.74 -0.46
C PHE A 405 -10.34 -2.40 0.27
N PHE A 406 -11.36 -1.57 0.04
CA PHE A 406 -11.52 -0.30 0.74
C PHE A 406 -12.72 -0.40 1.66
N LYS A 407 -12.50 -0.19 2.95
CA LYS A 407 -13.58 -0.05 3.93
C LYS A 407 -13.93 1.41 4.06
N GLU A 408 -15.19 1.71 3.87
CA GLU A 408 -15.70 3.07 3.94
C GLU A 408 -16.59 3.25 5.17
N ILE A 409 -16.68 4.48 5.65
CA ILE A 409 -17.66 4.83 6.68
C ILE A 409 -18.94 5.28 5.96
N PRO A 410 -20.13 4.73 6.33
CA PRO A 410 -21.39 5.04 5.65
C PRO A 410 -21.70 6.54 5.62
N LEU A 411 -22.19 7.04 4.49
CA LEU A 411 -22.53 8.46 4.29
C LEU A 411 -23.56 8.96 5.31
N GLU A 412 -24.46 8.08 5.76
CA GLU A 412 -25.50 8.38 6.74
C GLU A 412 -24.90 8.82 8.09
N SER A 413 -23.71 8.33 8.42
CA SER A 413 -22.99 8.76 9.62
C SER A 413 -22.50 10.21 9.54
N PHE A 414 -22.30 10.76 8.34
CA PHE A 414 -21.96 12.16 8.11
C PHE A 414 -23.20 13.06 8.22
N VAL A 415 -24.37 12.59 7.80
CA VAL A 415 -25.58 13.43 7.81
C VAL A 415 -25.99 13.79 9.24
N ALA A 416 -25.74 12.92 10.21
CA ALA A 416 -26.11 13.16 11.60
C ALA A 416 -25.22 14.21 12.29
N ASP A 417 -23.90 14.18 12.07
CA ASP A 417 -22.89 14.92 12.86
C ASP A 417 -21.81 15.62 12.00
N GLY A 418 -21.98 15.69 10.67
CA GLY A 418 -20.96 16.21 9.75
C GLY A 418 -19.65 15.40 9.78
N SER A 419 -18.51 16.10 9.67
CA SER A 419 -17.17 15.49 9.77
C SER A 419 -16.90 14.86 11.13
N LEU A 420 -17.57 15.34 12.19
CA LEU A 420 -17.44 14.77 13.53
C LEU A 420 -18.04 13.35 13.60
N GLY A 421 -19.09 13.07 12.83
CA GLY A 421 -19.68 11.74 12.73
C GLY A 421 -18.68 10.72 12.17
N PHE A 422 -17.97 11.10 11.10
CA PHE A 422 -16.89 10.30 10.54
C PHE A 422 -15.74 10.07 11.53
N ALA A 423 -15.24 11.14 12.16
CA ALA A 423 -14.18 11.06 13.15
C ALA A 423 -14.53 10.11 14.30
N LYS A 424 -15.77 10.18 14.82
CA LYS A 424 -16.26 9.26 15.87
C LYS A 424 -16.25 7.80 15.43
N GLN A 425 -16.66 7.49 14.19
CA GLN A 425 -16.64 6.10 13.68
C GLN A 425 -15.21 5.62 13.45
N ALA A 426 -14.35 6.47 12.87
CA ALA A 426 -12.94 6.19 12.69
C ALA A 426 -12.23 5.91 14.02
N ALA A 427 -12.41 6.78 15.02
CA ALA A 427 -11.88 6.60 16.37
C ALA A 427 -12.40 5.32 17.03
N LYS A 428 -13.68 4.98 16.84
CA LYS A 428 -14.27 3.74 17.38
C LYS A 428 -13.62 2.49 16.78
N SER A 429 -13.47 2.44 15.45
CA SER A 429 -12.81 1.31 14.77
C SER A 429 -11.33 1.22 15.18
N ARG A 430 -10.58 2.34 15.15
CA ARG A 430 -9.18 2.40 15.59
C ARG A 430 -9.00 1.97 17.04
N SER A 431 -9.84 2.45 17.96
CA SER A 431 -9.80 2.08 19.38
C SER A 431 -10.03 0.59 19.59
N TRP A 432 -10.96 0.00 18.83
CA TRP A 432 -11.16 -1.44 18.83
C TRP A 432 -9.92 -2.20 18.34
N THR A 433 -9.33 -1.80 17.21
CA THR A 433 -8.10 -2.41 16.66
C THR A 433 -6.94 -2.32 17.65
N LYS A 434 -6.73 -1.15 18.26
CA LYS A 434 -5.73 -0.93 19.33
C LYS A 434 -5.97 -1.94 20.44
N LYS A 435 -7.15 -1.95 21.06
CA LYS A 435 -7.47 -2.85 22.19
C LYS A 435 -7.32 -4.34 21.87
N MET A 436 -7.60 -4.74 20.63
CA MET A 436 -7.60 -6.15 20.23
C MET A 436 -6.18 -6.67 19.96
N TYR A 437 -5.29 -5.85 19.40
CA TYR A 437 -4.02 -6.31 18.85
C TYR A 437 -2.77 -5.61 19.41
N TYR A 438 -2.93 -4.49 20.11
CA TYR A 438 -1.86 -3.69 20.72
C TYR A 438 -2.06 -3.60 22.24
#